data_AF-A0AA39HUQ0-F1
#
_entry.id   AF-A0AA39HUQ0-F1
#
_cell.length_a   1.000
_cell.length_b   1.000
_cell.length_c   1.000
_cell.angle_alpha   90.00
_cell.angle_beta   90.00
_cell.angle_gamma   90.00
#
_symmetry.space_group_name_H-M   'P 1'
#
loop_
_entity.id
_entity.type
_entity.pdbx_description
1 polymer ?
#
loop_
_entity_poly.entity_id
_entity_poly.type
_entity_poly.pdbx_seq_one_letter_code
_entity_poly.pdbx_strand_id
1 'polypeptide(L)'
;MLEQTLLFGVLLSICSYMAASKLIQEYIPIFVGRKMCGRDMCKRTEDQKPVPEPMGVIAAAAYLITMFVLIPFPFWEWAQSGEFPYVKLLAFLSGLISICTAILLGFADDVLDLRWRHKLLFPTISSLPLLMVYYVSGNSTSILLPKILYSAFPYFGRTLNIGVLYYLYMGMVIVFCTNAINIVAGINGVEAGQSLVIAVSVACFNIIQLMRPEAQDWPHVLSLCFLSPFIASTLALLRYNWFPARVFVGDTFCYWAGMSIAVVGILGHFSKTLILFLIPQVFNFVYSVPQLFHLVPCPRHRLPKFNPEHNVVGMSFAEFRKTETERLGNLALKLFQAIGLLYREEFEKDGEQWVRINNLTILNLILKFIGPMREDKLTWCFLGLQIPPYRGSAPNQTLPEGCYGTEVPCPLPLQIALSRLSSSPLRVDGSSVAAEHRHSDRPPSLQAEGIGCFVCSSFNGSNPLCEDTFNSTIDQTTRSSAAGIANYQFPCWSFKKNREGLFPADHCIKVSGYRTDDSRETMVIRTCALDSGTLTADTEIVRISHCGHFKYNGHQYTGCVQSCDSDGCNSAPPSATLLLLFIVSALSALQRI
;
A
#
# COMPACT_ATOMS: atom_id res chain seq x y z
N MET A 1 -5.76 20.43 17.10
CA MET A 1 -6.63 19.53 16.32
C MET A 1 -6.24 18.06 16.38
N LEU A 2 -5.19 17.63 15.67
CA LEU A 2 -4.92 16.20 15.40
C LEU A 2 -4.71 15.37 16.66
N GLU A 3 -3.87 15.87 17.56
CA GLU A 3 -3.49 15.18 18.80
C GLU A 3 -4.68 15.01 19.75
N GLN A 4 -5.55 16.01 19.85
CA GLN A 4 -6.75 15.95 20.69
C GLN A 4 -7.74 14.90 20.14
N THR A 5 -7.98 14.90 18.83
CA THR A 5 -8.83 13.88 18.18
C THR A 5 -8.31 12.47 18.41
N LEU A 6 -7.00 12.27 18.26
CA LEU A 6 -6.38 10.96 18.51
C LEU A 6 -6.45 10.57 19.99
N LEU A 7 -6.25 11.51 20.92
CA LEU A 7 -6.38 11.28 22.35
C LEU A 7 -7.81 10.83 22.71
N PHE A 8 -8.83 11.55 22.24
CA PHE A 8 -10.22 11.16 22.43
C PHE A 8 -10.53 9.81 21.78
N GLY A 9 -10.00 9.55 20.59
CA GLY A 9 -10.09 8.25 19.92
C GLY A 9 -9.54 7.12 20.78
N VAL A 10 -8.37 7.29 21.40
CA VAL A 10 -7.77 6.31 22.31
C VAL A 10 -8.62 6.10 23.57
N LEU A 11 -9.09 7.18 24.21
CA LEU A 11 -9.94 7.09 25.41
C LEU A 11 -11.25 6.34 25.12
N LEU A 12 -11.92 6.70 24.03
CA LEU A 12 -13.13 6.02 23.56
C LEU A 12 -12.87 4.56 23.18
N SER A 13 -11.70 4.25 22.64
CA SER A 13 -11.29 2.88 22.35
C SER A 13 -11.14 2.04 23.62
N ILE A 14 -10.60 2.60 24.72
CA ILE A 14 -10.53 1.91 26.02
C ILE A 14 -11.96 1.61 26.53
N CYS A 15 -12.87 2.58 26.43
CA CYS A 15 -14.29 2.37 26.75
C CYS A 15 -14.91 1.26 25.89
N SER A 16 -14.60 1.22 24.59
CA SER A 16 -15.04 0.17 23.67
C SER A 16 -14.55 -1.21 24.08
N TYR A 17 -13.28 -1.35 24.47
CA TYR A 17 -12.72 -2.61 24.98
C TYR A 17 -13.47 -3.09 26.23
N MET A 18 -13.71 -2.18 27.19
CA MET A 18 -14.41 -2.50 28.43
C MET A 18 -15.87 -2.90 28.17
N ALA A 19 -16.58 -2.14 27.34
CA ALA A 19 -17.96 -2.40 26.95
C ALA A 19 -18.07 -3.74 26.22
N ALA A 20 -17.26 -3.97 25.18
CA ALA A 20 -17.23 -5.23 24.44
C ALA A 20 -16.91 -6.41 25.38
N SER A 21 -15.93 -6.28 26.26
CA SER A 21 -15.55 -7.36 27.19
C SER A 21 -16.67 -7.75 28.14
N LYS A 22 -17.40 -6.77 28.67
CA LYS A 22 -18.54 -6.99 29.58
C LYS A 22 -19.73 -7.58 28.82
N LEU A 23 -20.09 -6.99 27.68
CA LEU A 23 -21.24 -7.43 26.88
C LEU A 23 -21.03 -8.84 26.32
N ILE A 24 -19.83 -9.19 25.85
CA ILE A 24 -19.54 -10.55 25.40
C ILE A 24 -19.84 -11.56 26.51
N GLN A 25 -19.35 -11.31 27.74
CA GLN A 25 -19.57 -12.21 28.86
C GLN A 25 -21.06 -12.35 29.22
N GLU A 26 -21.81 -11.26 29.19
CA GLU A 26 -23.23 -11.21 29.53
C GLU A 26 -24.12 -11.90 28.47
N TYR A 27 -23.72 -11.84 27.19
CA TYR A 27 -24.50 -12.38 26.08
C TYR A 27 -24.18 -13.85 25.74
N ILE A 28 -23.07 -14.42 26.22
CA ILE A 28 -22.75 -15.86 26.08
C ILE A 28 -23.95 -16.77 26.41
N PRO A 29 -24.58 -16.70 27.60
CA PRO A 29 -25.70 -17.58 27.94
C PRO A 29 -26.94 -17.35 27.06
N ILE A 30 -27.14 -16.12 26.56
CA ILE A 30 -28.28 -15.77 25.69
C ILE A 30 -28.13 -16.44 24.32
N PHE A 31 -26.95 -16.37 23.72
CA PHE A 31 -26.67 -17.00 22.42
C PHE A 31 -26.81 -18.51 22.49
N VAL A 32 -26.26 -19.13 23.55
CA VAL A 32 -26.42 -20.57 23.81
C VAL A 32 -27.90 -20.92 24.01
N GLY A 33 -28.65 -20.13 24.78
CA GLY A 33 -30.11 -20.33 24.98
C GLY A 33 -30.93 -20.23 23.70
N ARG A 34 -30.48 -19.44 22.72
CA ARG A 34 -31.10 -19.30 21.39
C ARG A 34 -30.60 -20.31 20.36
N LYS A 35 -29.75 -21.27 20.76
CA LYS A 35 -29.10 -22.26 19.86
C LYS A 35 -28.25 -21.63 18.76
N MET A 36 -27.77 -20.40 18.98
CA MET A 36 -26.82 -19.72 18.11
C MET A 36 -25.40 -20.10 18.56
N CYS A 37 -24.98 -21.31 18.19
CA CYS A 37 -23.73 -21.91 18.64
C CYS A 37 -23.16 -22.93 17.66
N GLY A 38 -21.83 -23.01 17.59
CA GLY A 38 -21.07 -24.01 16.84
C GLY A 38 -20.40 -25.04 17.75
N ARG A 39 -19.84 -26.09 17.15
CA ARG A 39 -18.98 -27.06 17.84
C ARG A 39 -17.52 -26.85 17.45
N ASP A 40 -16.63 -26.93 18.42
CA ASP A 40 -15.20 -26.84 18.19
C ASP A 40 -14.66 -28.13 17.57
N MET A 41 -14.52 -28.14 16.24
CA MET A 41 -14.07 -29.31 15.47
C MET A 41 -12.60 -29.70 15.74
N CYS A 42 -11.83 -28.81 16.38
CA CYS A 42 -10.43 -29.03 16.74
C CYS A 42 -10.26 -29.61 18.17
N LYS A 43 -11.34 -30.13 18.77
CA LYS A 43 -11.35 -30.78 20.09
C LYS A 43 -11.94 -32.19 20.03
N ARG A 44 -11.69 -32.98 21.09
CA ARG A 44 -12.28 -34.32 21.28
C ARG A 44 -13.80 -34.22 21.25
N THR A 45 -14.47 -35.20 20.63
CA THR A 45 -15.94 -35.24 20.53
C THR A 45 -16.65 -35.10 21.87
N GLU A 46 -16.07 -35.66 22.93
CA GLU A 46 -16.59 -35.58 24.31
C GLU A 46 -16.50 -34.18 24.92
N ASP A 47 -15.51 -33.38 24.48
CA ASP A 47 -15.24 -32.02 24.95
C ASP A 47 -15.92 -30.93 24.11
N GLN A 48 -16.62 -31.31 23.03
CA GLN A 48 -17.33 -30.40 22.11
C GLN A 48 -18.60 -29.82 22.72
N LYS A 49 -18.43 -28.94 23.71
CA LYS A 49 -19.51 -28.11 24.26
C LYS A 49 -19.95 -27.06 23.22
N PRO A 50 -21.23 -26.66 23.20
CA PRO A 50 -21.70 -25.59 22.32
C PRO A 50 -20.99 -24.28 22.64
N VAL A 51 -20.36 -23.69 21.62
CA VAL A 51 -19.65 -22.41 21.70
C VAL A 51 -20.49 -21.36 20.96
N PRO A 52 -20.89 -20.23 21.59
CA PRO A 52 -21.79 -19.26 20.97
C PRO A 52 -21.17 -18.59 19.74
N GLU A 53 -22.01 -18.39 18.72
CA GLU A 53 -21.67 -17.84 17.41
C GLU A 53 -22.90 -17.10 16.82
N PRO A 54 -22.79 -15.92 16.18
CA PRO A 54 -21.58 -15.13 15.96
C PRO A 54 -21.36 -14.05 17.02
N MET A 55 -20.37 -14.21 17.91
CA MET A 55 -20.10 -13.22 18.97
C MET A 55 -19.38 -11.97 18.46
N GLY A 56 -18.91 -11.98 17.20
CA GLY A 56 -18.41 -10.79 16.51
C GLY A 56 -19.42 -9.65 16.45
N VAL A 57 -20.72 -9.95 16.40
CA VAL A 57 -21.79 -8.93 16.37
C VAL A 57 -21.81 -8.04 17.61
N ILE A 58 -21.48 -8.59 18.79
CA ILE A 58 -21.47 -7.85 20.05
C ILE A 58 -20.27 -6.89 20.11
N ALA A 59 -19.09 -7.37 19.69
CA ALA A 59 -17.90 -6.53 19.58
C ALA A 59 -18.08 -5.42 18.52
N ALA A 60 -18.73 -5.75 17.39
CA ALA A 60 -19.06 -4.81 16.34
C ALA A 60 -20.07 -3.74 16.80
N ALA A 61 -21.07 -4.11 17.61
CA ALA A 61 -22.01 -3.15 18.19
C ALA A 61 -21.31 -2.14 19.12
N ALA A 62 -20.41 -2.62 20.00
CA ALA A 62 -19.61 -1.73 20.84
C ALA A 62 -18.71 -0.80 20.01
N TYR A 63 -18.12 -1.32 18.92
CA TYR A 63 -17.37 -0.53 17.95
C TYR A 63 -18.23 0.56 17.29
N LEU A 64 -19.42 0.23 16.77
CA LEU A 64 -20.30 1.20 16.11
C LEU A 64 -20.76 2.30 17.06
N ILE A 65 -21.15 1.95 18.29
CA ILE A 65 -21.52 2.94 19.31
C ILE A 65 -20.35 3.91 19.56
N THR A 66 -19.14 3.36 19.70
CA THR A 66 -17.92 4.16 19.89
C THR A 66 -17.67 5.08 18.69
N MET A 67 -17.83 4.59 17.46
CA MET A 67 -17.67 5.38 16.24
C MET A 67 -18.71 6.49 16.13
N PHE A 68 -19.97 6.25 16.50
CA PHE A 68 -21.00 7.30 16.52
C PHE A 68 -20.69 8.39 17.53
N VAL A 69 -20.21 8.02 18.72
CA VAL A 69 -19.74 8.98 19.72
C VAL A 69 -18.50 9.74 19.24
N LEU A 70 -17.62 9.11 18.46
CA LEU A 70 -16.41 9.73 17.93
C LEU A 70 -16.68 10.81 16.85
N ILE A 71 -17.81 10.75 16.12
CA ILE A 71 -18.14 11.66 15.00
C ILE A 71 -17.84 13.13 15.28
N PRO A 72 -18.33 13.79 16.35
CA PRO A 72 -18.12 15.22 16.55
C PRO A 72 -16.66 15.61 16.79
N PHE A 73 -15.81 14.72 17.33
CA PHE A 73 -14.48 15.09 17.81
C PHE A 73 -13.51 15.50 16.69
N PRO A 74 -13.35 14.75 15.58
CA PRO A 74 -12.51 15.17 14.45
C PRO A 74 -12.92 16.49 13.81
N PHE A 75 -14.18 16.93 13.99
CA PHE A 75 -14.74 18.12 13.35
C PHE A 75 -15.01 19.28 14.29
N TRP A 76 -14.66 19.13 15.57
CA TRP A 76 -15.03 20.09 16.63
C TRP A 76 -14.49 21.49 16.39
N GLU A 77 -13.22 21.63 16.00
CA GLU A 77 -12.61 22.93 15.70
C GLU A 77 -13.25 23.58 14.46
N TRP A 78 -13.55 22.80 13.42
CA TRP A 78 -14.20 23.30 12.20
C TRP A 78 -15.64 23.74 12.43
N ALA A 79 -16.35 23.11 13.37
CA ALA A 79 -17.69 23.55 13.77
C ALA A 79 -17.68 24.96 14.39
N GLN A 80 -16.54 25.42 14.91
CA GLN A 80 -16.37 26.74 15.51
C GLN A 80 -15.78 27.77 14.53
N SER A 81 -15.12 27.34 13.45
CA SER A 81 -14.37 28.22 12.54
C SER A 81 -15.18 28.80 11.37
N GLY A 82 -16.50 28.58 11.32
CA GLY A 82 -17.40 29.12 10.27
C GLY A 82 -17.33 28.43 8.91
N GLU A 83 -16.20 27.81 8.54
CA GLU A 83 -16.03 26.96 7.35
C GLU A 83 -15.96 25.47 7.72
N PHE A 84 -17.03 24.73 7.42
CA PHE A 84 -17.14 23.30 7.73
C PHE A 84 -16.70 22.39 6.57
N PRO A 85 -15.81 21.40 6.78
CA PRO A 85 -15.31 20.55 5.71
C PRO A 85 -16.25 19.37 5.40
N TYR A 86 -17.31 19.64 4.65
CA TYR A 86 -18.32 18.63 4.29
C TYR A 86 -17.75 17.39 3.59
N VAL A 87 -16.73 17.54 2.73
CA VAL A 87 -16.11 16.41 2.03
C VAL A 87 -15.43 15.44 3.00
N LYS A 88 -14.77 15.97 4.05
CA LYS A 88 -14.13 15.16 5.08
C LYS A 88 -15.15 14.42 5.95
N LEU A 89 -16.28 15.07 6.26
CA LEU A 89 -17.40 14.42 6.95
C LEU A 89 -18.04 13.33 6.08
N LEU A 90 -18.27 13.58 4.80
CA LEU A 90 -18.78 12.59 3.85
C LEU A 90 -17.87 11.36 3.75
N ALA A 91 -16.55 11.55 3.75
CA ALA A 91 -15.58 10.46 3.77
C ALA A 91 -15.71 9.61 5.06
N PHE A 92 -15.82 10.25 6.23
CA PHE A 92 -16.04 9.56 7.50
C PHE A 92 -17.38 8.79 7.50
N LEU A 93 -18.47 9.45 7.12
CA LEU A 93 -19.81 8.84 7.14
C LEU A 93 -19.94 7.71 6.12
N SER A 94 -19.37 7.85 4.92
CA SER A 94 -19.42 6.77 3.92
C SER A 94 -18.66 5.52 4.38
N GLY A 95 -17.48 5.67 4.98
CA GLY A 95 -16.76 4.57 5.62
C GLY A 95 -17.58 3.90 6.72
N LEU A 96 -18.21 4.68 7.60
CA LEU A 96 -19.03 4.15 8.69
C LEU A 96 -20.29 3.44 8.20
N ILE A 97 -21.00 3.99 7.21
CA ILE A 97 -22.19 3.36 6.59
C ILE A 97 -21.79 2.06 5.91
N SER A 98 -20.66 2.03 5.19
CA SER A 98 -20.13 0.82 4.57
C SER A 98 -19.82 -0.27 5.60
N ILE A 99 -19.19 0.09 6.72
CA ILE A 99 -18.91 -0.84 7.82
C ILE A 99 -20.19 -1.33 8.50
N CYS A 100 -21.13 -0.43 8.80
CA CYS A 100 -22.42 -0.80 9.39
C CYS A 100 -23.20 -1.76 8.49
N THR A 101 -23.22 -1.52 7.18
CA THR A 101 -23.89 -2.39 6.21
C THR A 101 -23.20 -3.76 6.13
N ALA A 102 -21.86 -3.79 6.15
CA ALA A 102 -21.12 -5.06 6.17
C ALA A 102 -21.38 -5.89 7.44
N ILE A 103 -21.45 -5.25 8.61
CA ILE A 103 -21.80 -5.92 9.88
C ILE A 103 -23.21 -6.50 9.80
N LEU A 104 -24.18 -5.71 9.33
CA LEU A 104 -25.57 -6.15 9.20
C LEU A 104 -25.70 -7.36 8.25
N LEU A 105 -25.08 -7.28 7.07
CA LEU A 105 -25.14 -8.35 6.07
C LEU A 105 -24.32 -9.58 6.48
N GLY A 106 -23.20 -9.40 7.19
CA GLY A 106 -22.45 -10.51 7.78
C GLY A 106 -23.24 -11.25 8.87
N PHE A 107 -23.96 -10.50 9.71
CA PHE A 107 -24.89 -11.10 10.68
C PHE A 107 -26.05 -11.83 10.00
N ALA A 108 -26.58 -11.27 8.91
CA ALA A 108 -27.58 -11.96 8.11
C ALA A 108 -27.03 -13.25 7.47
N ASP A 109 -25.78 -13.27 7.02
CA ASP A 109 -25.10 -14.46 6.48
C ASP A 109 -24.98 -15.56 7.56
N ASP A 110 -24.54 -15.21 8.76
CA ASP A 110 -24.44 -16.15 9.89
C ASP A 110 -25.79 -16.73 10.33
N VAL A 111 -26.86 -15.92 10.34
CA VAL A 111 -28.20 -16.35 10.77
C VAL A 111 -28.92 -17.18 9.71
N LEU A 112 -28.72 -16.86 8.43
CA LEU A 112 -29.47 -17.44 7.32
C LEU A 112 -28.71 -18.52 6.54
N ASP A 113 -27.42 -18.76 6.83
CA ASP A 113 -26.51 -19.69 6.11
C ASP A 113 -26.62 -19.51 4.59
N LEU A 114 -26.26 -18.33 4.09
CA LEU A 114 -26.51 -17.97 2.70
C LEU A 114 -25.53 -18.64 1.74
N ARG A 115 -25.99 -18.84 0.50
CA ARG A 115 -25.18 -19.40 -0.58
C ARG A 115 -23.98 -18.51 -0.90
N TRP A 116 -22.87 -19.12 -1.33
CA TRP A 116 -21.60 -18.47 -1.67
C TRP A 116 -21.71 -17.21 -2.55
N ARG A 117 -22.66 -17.15 -3.48
CA ARG A 117 -22.89 -15.98 -4.35
C ARG A 117 -23.19 -14.70 -3.57
N HIS A 118 -23.89 -14.81 -2.43
CA HIS A 118 -24.21 -13.65 -1.59
C HIS A 118 -22.97 -13.15 -0.86
N LYS A 119 -21.99 -14.03 -0.59
CA LYS A 119 -20.70 -13.66 0.02
C LYS A 119 -19.83 -12.77 -0.87
N LEU A 120 -20.11 -12.76 -2.19
CA LEU A 120 -19.52 -11.79 -3.13
C LEU A 120 -20.40 -10.55 -3.30
N LEU A 121 -21.73 -10.73 -3.34
CA LEU A 121 -22.68 -9.63 -3.55
C LEU A 121 -22.76 -8.67 -2.36
N PHE A 122 -22.77 -9.16 -1.13
CA PHE A 122 -22.99 -8.36 0.07
C PHE A 122 -21.87 -7.37 0.37
N PRO A 123 -20.57 -7.73 0.31
CA PRO A 123 -19.50 -6.75 0.41
C PRO A 123 -19.52 -5.73 -0.73
N THR A 124 -19.93 -6.16 -1.95
CA THR A 124 -20.08 -5.26 -3.10
C THR A 124 -21.15 -4.20 -2.83
N ILE A 125 -22.33 -4.58 -2.35
CA ILE A 125 -23.40 -3.63 -1.97
C ILE A 125 -22.94 -2.71 -0.84
N SER A 126 -22.26 -3.26 0.17
CA SER A 126 -21.75 -2.50 1.30
C SER A 126 -20.69 -1.47 0.90
N SER A 127 -20.01 -1.66 -0.24
CA SER A 127 -19.00 -0.71 -0.75
C SER A 127 -19.57 0.53 -1.44
N LEU A 128 -20.84 0.52 -1.84
CA LEU A 128 -21.44 1.59 -2.66
C LEU A 128 -21.36 2.99 -2.05
N PRO A 129 -21.62 3.21 -0.74
CA PRO A 129 -21.46 4.54 -0.12
C PRO A 129 -20.05 5.10 -0.29
N LEU A 130 -19.04 4.26 -0.06
CA LEU A 130 -17.64 4.64 -0.19
C LEU A 130 -17.26 4.98 -1.64
N LEU A 131 -17.70 4.17 -2.61
CA LEU A 131 -17.45 4.41 -4.03
C LEU A 131 -18.10 5.72 -4.51
N MET A 132 -19.33 6.00 -4.07
CA MET A 132 -20.03 7.24 -4.42
C MET A 132 -19.34 8.48 -3.85
N VAL A 133 -18.90 8.44 -2.58
CA VAL A 133 -18.17 9.57 -2.00
C VAL A 133 -16.80 9.74 -2.64
N TYR A 134 -16.10 8.65 -2.99
CA TYR A 134 -14.84 8.74 -3.74
C TYR A 134 -15.02 9.47 -5.09
N TYR A 135 -16.11 9.17 -5.80
CA TYR A 135 -16.47 9.82 -7.06
C TYR A 135 -16.77 11.30 -6.90
N VAL A 136 -17.69 11.65 -5.98
CA VAL A 136 -18.12 13.04 -5.77
C VAL A 136 -16.99 13.92 -5.21
N SER A 137 -16.05 13.34 -4.46
CA SER A 137 -14.89 14.06 -3.94
C SER A 137 -13.86 14.44 -5.02
N GLY A 138 -14.03 13.97 -6.27
CA GLY A 138 -13.11 14.28 -7.36
C GLY A 138 -11.75 13.61 -7.22
N ASN A 139 -11.66 12.50 -6.48
CA ASN A 139 -10.41 11.80 -6.26
C ASN A 139 -9.87 11.18 -7.56
N SER A 140 -8.55 11.14 -7.70
CA SER A 140 -7.89 10.63 -8.91
C SER A 140 -8.16 9.14 -9.14
N THR A 141 -8.45 8.78 -10.38
CA THR A 141 -8.54 7.39 -10.88
C THR A 141 -7.25 6.94 -11.56
N SER A 142 -6.20 7.75 -11.49
CA SER A 142 -4.89 7.45 -12.07
C SER A 142 -4.06 6.60 -11.12
N ILE A 143 -3.54 5.49 -11.64
CA ILE A 143 -2.60 4.62 -10.92
C ILE A 143 -1.18 4.83 -11.42
N LEU A 144 -0.22 4.84 -10.49
CA LEU A 144 1.19 4.73 -10.83
C LEU A 144 1.54 3.28 -11.16
N LEU A 145 2.11 3.06 -12.36
CA LEU A 145 2.57 1.76 -12.84
C LEU A 145 3.87 1.34 -12.13
N PRO A 146 4.00 0.09 -11.67
CA PRO A 146 5.27 -0.45 -11.20
C PRO A 146 6.33 -0.35 -12.31
N LYS A 147 7.60 -0.13 -11.93
CA LYS A 147 8.72 0.03 -12.89
C LYS A 147 8.75 -1.08 -13.94
N ILE A 148 8.58 -2.34 -13.52
CA ILE A 148 8.57 -3.52 -14.39
C ILE A 148 7.50 -3.42 -15.48
N LEU A 149 6.29 -2.95 -15.12
CA LEU A 149 5.15 -2.90 -16.03
C LEU A 149 5.25 -1.71 -16.99
N TYR A 150 5.72 -0.56 -16.50
CA TYR A 150 6.03 0.60 -17.35
C TYR A 150 7.17 0.29 -18.34
N SER A 151 8.21 -0.43 -17.92
CA SER A 151 9.29 -0.85 -18.81
C SER A 151 8.83 -1.84 -19.88
N ALA A 152 7.86 -2.71 -19.58
CA ALA A 152 7.29 -3.66 -20.54
C ALA A 152 6.31 -3.00 -21.54
N PHE A 153 5.58 -1.97 -21.12
CA PHE A 153 4.61 -1.25 -21.95
C PHE A 153 4.87 0.26 -21.96
N PRO A 154 5.94 0.72 -22.65
CA PRO A 154 6.39 2.12 -22.61
C PRO A 154 5.37 3.12 -23.18
N TYR A 155 4.39 2.66 -23.97
CA TYR A 155 3.35 3.49 -24.58
C TYR A 155 2.34 4.07 -23.57
N PHE A 156 2.20 3.48 -22.38
CA PHE A 156 1.20 3.91 -21.38
C PHE A 156 1.67 5.03 -20.43
N GLY A 157 2.93 5.46 -20.52
CA GLY A 157 3.49 6.43 -19.57
C GLY A 157 3.60 5.90 -18.13
N ARG A 158 4.11 6.73 -17.20
CA ARG A 158 4.28 6.32 -15.79
C ARG A 158 2.96 6.27 -15.00
N THR A 159 1.96 7.02 -15.45
CA THR A 159 0.63 7.12 -14.84
C THR A 159 -0.44 6.68 -15.82
N LEU A 160 -1.27 5.74 -15.41
CA LEU A 160 -2.38 5.24 -16.23
C LEU A 160 -3.70 5.61 -15.57
N ASN A 161 -4.54 6.37 -16.28
CA ASN A 161 -5.91 6.61 -15.87
C ASN A 161 -6.77 5.41 -16.28
N ILE A 162 -7.24 4.64 -15.30
CA ILE A 162 -8.06 3.44 -15.54
C ILE A 162 -9.57 3.74 -15.43
N GLY A 163 -9.96 4.98 -15.12
CA GLY A 163 -11.34 5.46 -15.11
C GLY A 163 -12.28 4.58 -14.28
N VAL A 164 -13.35 4.09 -14.90
CA VAL A 164 -14.38 3.24 -14.26
C VAL A 164 -13.78 1.96 -13.65
N LEU A 165 -12.72 1.41 -14.23
CA LEU A 165 -12.05 0.21 -13.71
C LEU A 165 -11.42 0.44 -12.34
N TYR A 166 -11.13 1.69 -11.96
CA TYR A 166 -10.67 2.03 -10.60
C TYR A 166 -11.75 1.74 -9.55
N TYR A 167 -13.01 2.04 -9.87
CA TYR A 167 -14.15 1.77 -8.99
C TYR A 167 -14.40 0.27 -8.86
N LEU A 168 -14.28 -0.48 -9.96
CA LEU A 168 -14.32 -1.94 -9.93
C LEU A 168 -13.20 -2.50 -9.05
N TYR A 169 -11.97 -1.98 -9.20
CA TYR A 169 -10.85 -2.36 -8.35
C TYR A 169 -11.14 -2.09 -6.86
N MET A 170 -11.63 -0.91 -6.49
CA MET A 170 -11.98 -0.60 -5.10
C MET A 170 -13.04 -1.56 -4.54
N GLY A 171 -14.10 -1.83 -5.30
CA GLY A 171 -15.13 -2.80 -4.91
C GLY A 171 -14.53 -4.20 -4.72
N MET A 172 -13.67 -4.64 -5.64
CA MET A 172 -13.01 -5.94 -5.56
C MET A 172 -12.02 -6.04 -4.39
N VAL A 173 -11.33 -4.95 -4.02
CA VAL A 173 -10.47 -4.91 -2.82
C VAL A 173 -11.29 -5.15 -1.56
N ILE A 174 -12.49 -4.57 -1.46
CA ILE A 174 -13.39 -4.75 -0.32
C ILE A 174 -13.92 -6.19 -0.25
N VAL A 175 -14.40 -6.72 -1.38
CA VAL A 175 -14.83 -8.12 -1.50
C VAL A 175 -13.68 -9.07 -1.15
N PHE A 176 -12.47 -8.76 -1.61
CA PHE A 176 -11.28 -9.53 -1.30
C PHE A 176 -10.97 -9.49 0.20
N CYS A 177 -10.89 -8.34 0.85
CA CYS A 177 -10.52 -8.25 2.26
C CYS A 177 -11.47 -9.03 3.18
N THR A 178 -12.78 -8.95 2.93
CA THR A 178 -13.81 -9.66 3.71
C THR A 178 -13.71 -11.18 3.54
N ASN A 179 -13.62 -11.65 2.31
CA ASN A 179 -13.54 -13.09 2.03
C ASN A 179 -12.16 -13.68 2.36
N ALA A 180 -11.07 -12.93 2.19
CA ALA A 180 -9.72 -13.42 2.39
C ALA A 180 -9.41 -13.71 3.87
N ILE A 181 -9.95 -12.90 4.79
CA ILE A 181 -9.93 -13.20 6.24
C ILE A 181 -10.80 -14.43 6.51
N ASN A 182 -11.99 -14.51 5.91
CA ASN A 182 -12.93 -15.60 6.16
C ASN A 182 -12.43 -16.98 5.72
N ILE A 183 -11.66 -17.06 4.62
CA ILE A 183 -11.10 -18.35 4.17
C ILE A 183 -9.85 -18.78 4.94
N VAL A 184 -9.25 -17.89 5.74
CA VAL A 184 -8.18 -18.21 6.70
C VAL A 184 -8.79 -18.33 8.09
N ALA A 185 -9.55 -19.40 8.29
CA ALA A 185 -10.38 -19.62 9.46
C ALA A 185 -10.37 -21.09 9.91
N GLY A 186 -10.96 -21.35 11.06
CA GLY A 186 -11.24 -22.72 11.54
C GLY A 186 -10.26 -23.26 12.59
N ILE A 187 -9.39 -22.42 13.14
CA ILE A 187 -8.66 -22.69 14.38
C ILE A 187 -8.82 -21.51 15.35
N ASN A 188 -8.84 -21.82 16.63
CA ASN A 188 -9.12 -20.88 17.71
C ASN A 188 -8.17 -19.66 17.68
N GLY A 189 -8.75 -18.46 17.53
CA GLY A 189 -8.05 -17.17 17.56
C GLY A 189 -7.50 -16.67 16.22
N VAL A 190 -7.63 -17.40 15.10
CA VAL A 190 -6.95 -17.03 13.85
C VAL A 190 -7.61 -15.85 13.14
N GLU A 191 -8.93 -15.76 13.13
CA GLU A 191 -9.69 -14.72 12.42
C GLU A 191 -9.49 -13.36 13.11
N ALA A 192 -9.73 -13.32 14.42
CA ALA A 192 -9.52 -12.11 15.23
C ALA A 192 -8.03 -11.77 15.39
N GLY A 193 -7.16 -12.78 15.53
CA GLY A 193 -5.72 -12.58 15.69
C GLY A 193 -5.08 -11.97 14.44
N GLN A 194 -5.38 -12.49 13.24
CA GLN A 194 -4.79 -11.98 12.00
C GLN A 194 -5.27 -10.55 11.72
N SER A 195 -6.55 -10.29 11.96
CA SER A 195 -7.16 -8.97 11.79
C SER A 195 -6.54 -7.94 12.74
N LEU A 196 -6.23 -8.35 13.99
CA LEU A 196 -5.54 -7.52 14.95
C LEU A 196 -4.11 -7.19 14.51
N VAL A 197 -3.34 -8.19 14.02
CA VAL A 197 -1.97 -7.95 13.51
C VAL A 197 -1.98 -7.01 12.32
N ILE A 198 -2.92 -7.18 11.38
CA ILE A 198 -3.08 -6.29 10.22
C ILE A 198 -3.42 -4.87 10.69
N ALA A 199 -4.43 -4.73 11.55
CA ALA A 199 -4.87 -3.42 12.05
C ALA A 199 -3.77 -2.68 12.82
N VAL A 200 -3.02 -3.38 13.68
CA VAL A 200 -1.87 -2.81 14.39
C VAL A 200 -0.75 -2.42 13.42
N SER A 201 -0.47 -3.24 12.41
CA SER A 201 0.55 -2.91 11.39
C SER A 201 0.17 -1.66 10.60
N VAL A 202 -1.10 -1.54 10.21
CA VAL A 202 -1.64 -0.36 9.53
C VAL A 202 -1.65 0.85 10.47
N ALA A 203 -2.00 0.68 11.74
CA ALA A 203 -1.95 1.77 12.72
C ALA A 203 -0.51 2.28 12.94
N CYS A 204 0.46 1.37 13.11
CA CYS A 204 1.89 1.71 13.19
C CYS A 204 2.35 2.44 11.93
N PHE A 205 1.96 1.97 10.74
CA PHE A 205 2.23 2.67 9.48
C PHE A 205 1.65 4.10 9.49
N ASN A 206 0.40 4.28 9.90
CA ASN A 206 -0.22 5.61 9.97
C ASN A 206 0.49 6.53 10.98
N ILE A 207 0.89 6.02 12.15
CA ILE A 207 1.66 6.78 13.15
C ILE A 207 3.02 7.20 12.57
N ILE A 208 3.75 6.27 11.93
CA ILE A 208 5.04 6.57 11.28
C ILE A 208 4.86 7.64 10.21
N GLN A 209 3.76 7.60 9.45
CA GLN A 209 3.47 8.61 8.44
C GLN A 209 3.17 9.96 9.08
N LEU A 210 2.40 10.02 10.18
CA LEU A 210 2.13 11.26 10.91
C LEU A 210 3.36 11.89 11.57
N MET A 211 4.38 11.09 11.87
CA MET A 211 5.66 11.61 12.37
C MET A 211 6.52 12.24 11.27
N ARG A 212 6.14 12.09 9.99
CA ARG A 212 6.87 12.70 8.87
C ARG A 212 6.35 14.13 8.66
N PRO A 213 7.22 15.16 8.62
CA PRO A 213 6.84 16.56 8.49
C PRO A 213 6.00 16.94 7.25
N GLU A 214 5.88 16.04 6.27
CA GLU A 214 5.28 16.29 4.95
C GLU A 214 4.11 15.35 4.64
N ALA A 215 3.67 14.52 5.59
CA ALA A 215 2.54 13.64 5.36
C ALA A 215 1.22 14.41 5.28
N GLN A 216 0.28 13.91 4.47
CA GLN A 216 -1.10 14.36 4.58
C GLN A 216 -1.67 13.85 5.90
N ASP A 217 -1.85 14.77 6.85
CA ASP A 217 -2.29 14.41 8.20
C ASP A 217 -3.68 13.77 8.23
N TRP A 218 -4.62 14.31 7.45
CA TRP A 218 -6.02 13.91 7.54
C TRP A 218 -6.31 12.44 7.17
N PRO A 219 -5.85 11.89 6.03
CA PRO A 219 -6.12 10.49 5.68
C PRO A 219 -5.57 9.49 6.70
N HIS A 220 -4.38 9.76 7.26
CA HIS A 220 -3.76 8.90 8.26
C HIS A 220 -4.46 8.98 9.63
N VAL A 221 -4.90 10.18 10.03
CA VAL A 221 -5.70 10.37 11.25
C VAL A 221 -7.06 9.74 11.12
N LEU A 222 -7.72 9.93 9.98
CA LEU A 222 -8.99 9.29 9.67
C LEU A 222 -8.86 7.78 9.82
N SER A 223 -7.83 7.19 9.21
CA SER A 223 -7.51 5.77 9.38
C SER A 223 -7.36 5.37 10.86
N LEU A 224 -6.61 6.14 11.66
CA LEU A 224 -6.44 5.87 13.09
C LEU A 224 -7.74 6.01 13.90
N CYS A 225 -8.63 6.92 13.53
CA CYS A 225 -9.96 7.05 14.14
C CYS A 225 -10.81 5.80 13.93
N PHE A 226 -10.73 5.16 12.75
CA PHE A 226 -11.41 3.88 12.51
C PHE A 226 -10.69 2.69 13.16
N LEU A 227 -9.35 2.68 13.15
CA LEU A 227 -8.55 1.55 13.62
C LEU A 227 -8.46 1.46 15.14
N SER A 228 -8.39 2.58 15.86
CA SER A 228 -8.23 2.53 17.31
C SER A 228 -9.40 1.82 18.02
N PRO A 229 -10.69 2.12 17.73
CA PRO A 229 -11.79 1.38 18.33
C PRO A 229 -11.88 -0.04 17.78
N PHE A 230 -11.49 -0.27 16.51
CA PHE A 230 -11.48 -1.60 15.90
C PHE A 230 -10.48 -2.52 16.61
N ILE A 231 -9.25 -2.06 16.85
CA ILE A 231 -8.21 -2.77 17.59
C ILE A 231 -8.70 -3.09 19.00
N ALA A 232 -9.28 -2.11 19.70
CA ALA A 232 -9.77 -2.30 21.05
C ALA A 232 -10.91 -3.33 21.15
N SER A 233 -11.95 -3.21 20.30
CA SER A 233 -13.06 -4.17 20.28
C SER A 233 -12.63 -5.56 19.81
N THR A 234 -11.71 -5.65 18.85
CA THR A 234 -11.15 -6.93 18.39
C THR A 234 -10.29 -7.59 19.48
N LEU A 235 -9.51 -6.82 20.24
CA LEU A 235 -8.74 -7.34 21.37
C LEU A 235 -9.64 -7.88 22.49
N ALA A 236 -10.77 -7.22 22.74
CA ALA A 236 -11.80 -7.73 23.67
C ALA A 236 -12.39 -9.06 23.18
N LEU A 237 -12.74 -9.15 21.91
CA LEU A 237 -13.24 -10.39 21.29
C LEU A 237 -12.20 -11.51 21.33
N LEU A 238 -10.96 -11.20 20.94
CA LEU A 238 -9.85 -12.14 20.90
C LEU A 238 -9.59 -12.74 22.30
N ARG A 239 -9.75 -11.98 23.38
CA ARG A 239 -9.60 -12.51 24.74
C ARG A 239 -10.52 -13.71 25.02
N TYR A 240 -11.73 -13.73 24.46
CA TYR A 240 -12.68 -14.83 24.62
C TYR A 240 -12.58 -15.88 23.51
N ASN A 241 -12.11 -15.49 22.32
CA ASN A 241 -11.94 -16.37 21.17
C ASN A 241 -10.57 -17.08 21.14
N TRP A 242 -9.58 -16.59 21.89
CA TRP A 242 -8.25 -17.21 21.98
C TRP A 242 -8.33 -18.64 22.53
N PHE A 243 -7.40 -19.48 22.11
CA PHE A 243 -7.35 -20.88 22.54
C PHE A 243 -7.26 -21.02 24.07
N PRO A 244 -8.10 -21.87 24.70
CA PRO A 244 -9.26 -22.56 24.13
C PRO A 244 -10.47 -21.60 23.99
N ALA A 245 -11.07 -21.54 22.79
CA ALA A 245 -12.13 -20.57 22.53
C ALA A 245 -13.37 -20.80 23.40
N ARG A 246 -13.90 -19.69 23.94
CA ARG A 246 -15.19 -19.62 24.64
C ARG A 246 -16.30 -19.04 23.76
N VAL A 247 -15.93 -18.39 22.67
CA VAL A 247 -16.83 -17.79 21.69
C VAL A 247 -16.25 -17.95 20.28
N PHE A 248 -17.11 -18.06 19.28
CA PHE A 248 -16.74 -17.95 17.87
C PHE A 248 -17.16 -16.60 17.30
N VAL A 249 -16.33 -16.10 16.39
CA VAL A 249 -16.49 -14.75 15.86
C VAL A 249 -17.59 -14.67 14.79
N GLY A 250 -17.76 -15.73 13.99
CA GLY A 250 -18.68 -15.82 12.85
C GLY A 250 -18.27 -15.00 11.63
N ASP A 251 -19.02 -15.17 10.52
CA ASP A 251 -18.85 -14.41 9.28
C ASP A 251 -19.05 -12.91 9.52
N THR A 252 -19.89 -12.53 10.49
CA THR A 252 -20.09 -11.15 10.93
C THR A 252 -18.77 -10.44 11.20
N PHE A 253 -17.86 -11.09 11.93
CA PHE A 253 -16.55 -10.51 12.23
C PHE A 253 -15.67 -10.40 10.98
N CYS A 254 -15.64 -11.42 10.13
CA CYS A 254 -14.85 -11.42 8.91
C CYS A 254 -15.27 -10.28 7.96
N TYR A 255 -16.57 -10.04 7.82
CA TYR A 255 -17.12 -8.93 7.05
C TYR A 255 -16.76 -7.58 7.67
N TRP A 256 -16.93 -7.45 8.98
CA TRP A 256 -16.58 -6.24 9.72
C TRP A 256 -15.09 -5.90 9.61
N ALA A 257 -14.21 -6.87 9.86
CA ALA A 257 -12.77 -6.71 9.82
C ALA A 257 -12.29 -6.36 8.40
N GLY A 258 -12.70 -7.15 7.41
CA GLY A 258 -12.32 -6.91 6.02
C GLY A 258 -12.81 -5.57 5.48
N MET A 259 -14.03 -5.16 5.81
CA MET A 259 -14.55 -3.85 5.43
C MET A 259 -13.81 -2.72 6.13
N SER A 260 -13.56 -2.81 7.44
CA SER A 260 -12.84 -1.77 8.19
C SER A 260 -11.43 -1.55 7.65
N ILE A 261 -10.71 -2.64 7.38
CA ILE A 261 -9.35 -2.62 6.82
C ILE A 261 -9.36 -2.04 5.39
N ALA A 262 -10.33 -2.41 4.55
CA ALA A 262 -10.44 -1.90 3.19
C ALA A 262 -10.82 -0.40 3.15
N VAL A 263 -11.77 0.03 4.00
CA VAL A 263 -12.21 1.42 4.13
C VAL A 263 -11.04 2.33 4.46
N VAL A 264 -10.22 1.98 5.47
CA VAL A 264 -9.07 2.81 5.85
C VAL A 264 -7.98 2.81 4.76
N GLY A 265 -7.78 1.70 4.05
CA GLY A 265 -6.84 1.65 2.93
C GLY A 265 -7.26 2.50 1.73
N ILE A 266 -8.56 2.54 1.42
CA ILE A 266 -9.11 3.31 0.31
C ILE A 266 -9.16 4.80 0.65
N LEU A 267 -9.76 5.17 1.80
CA LEU A 267 -9.83 6.57 2.25
C LEU A 267 -8.46 7.15 2.59
N GLY A 268 -7.54 6.29 3.02
CA GLY A 268 -6.14 6.64 3.29
C GLY A 268 -5.25 6.73 2.05
N HIS A 269 -5.76 6.38 0.86
CA HIS A 269 -5.00 6.28 -0.39
C HIS A 269 -3.75 5.39 -0.33
N PHE A 270 -3.69 4.44 0.62
CA PHE A 270 -2.60 3.50 0.79
C PHE A 270 -3.01 2.04 0.50
N SER A 271 -4.04 1.82 -0.32
CA SER A 271 -4.53 0.48 -0.69
C SER A 271 -3.44 -0.45 -1.24
N LYS A 272 -2.41 0.09 -1.91
CA LYS A 272 -1.24 -0.67 -2.36
C LYS A 272 -0.42 -1.21 -1.18
N THR A 273 -0.15 -0.37 -0.19
CA THR A 273 0.53 -0.75 1.06
C THR A 273 -0.33 -1.73 1.86
N LEU A 274 -1.65 -1.56 1.83
CA LEU A 274 -2.58 -2.48 2.50
C LEU A 274 -2.44 -3.92 1.98
N ILE A 275 -2.34 -4.12 0.66
CA ILE A 275 -2.14 -5.46 0.09
C ILE A 275 -0.84 -6.10 0.57
N LEU A 276 0.20 -5.32 0.88
CA LEU A 276 1.44 -5.84 1.48
C LEU A 276 1.22 -6.36 2.91
N PHE A 277 0.36 -5.71 3.70
CA PHE A 277 -0.03 -6.23 5.01
C PHE A 277 -0.94 -7.46 4.92
N LEU A 278 -1.53 -7.72 3.77
CA LEU A 278 -2.40 -8.87 3.49
C LEU A 278 -1.67 -10.02 2.74
N ILE A 279 -0.34 -10.04 2.71
CA ILE A 279 0.44 -11.05 1.97
C ILE A 279 0.01 -12.49 2.32
N PRO A 280 -0.11 -12.90 3.60
CA PRO A 280 -0.55 -14.25 3.92
C PRO A 280 -1.97 -14.58 3.43
N GLN A 281 -2.87 -13.60 3.47
CA GLN A 281 -4.26 -13.73 2.98
C GLN A 281 -4.29 -13.86 1.46
N VAL A 282 -3.51 -13.04 0.75
CA VAL A 282 -3.33 -13.11 -0.71
C VAL A 282 -2.77 -14.47 -1.10
N PHE A 283 -1.72 -14.93 -0.41
CA PHE A 283 -1.13 -16.24 -0.65
C PHE A 283 -2.14 -17.37 -0.41
N ASN A 284 -2.86 -17.36 0.72
CA ASN A 284 -3.88 -18.36 1.01
C ASN A 284 -5.00 -18.39 -0.04
N PHE A 285 -5.45 -17.20 -0.48
CA PHE A 285 -6.45 -17.09 -1.54
C PHE A 285 -5.95 -17.73 -2.84
N VAL A 286 -4.79 -17.31 -3.34
CA VAL A 286 -4.19 -17.83 -4.58
C VAL A 286 -3.96 -19.35 -4.50
N TYR A 287 -3.44 -19.84 -3.37
CA TYR A 287 -3.24 -21.27 -3.14
C TYR A 287 -4.57 -22.03 -3.09
N SER A 288 -5.62 -21.43 -2.54
CA SER A 288 -6.98 -22.00 -2.47
C SER A 288 -7.74 -21.97 -3.79
N VAL A 289 -7.35 -21.17 -4.78
CA VAL A 289 -8.10 -20.95 -6.04
C VAL A 289 -8.55 -22.26 -6.70
N PRO A 290 -7.69 -23.30 -6.88
CA PRO A 290 -8.14 -24.53 -7.54
C PRO A 290 -9.31 -25.22 -6.82
N GLN A 291 -9.37 -25.15 -5.49
CA GLN A 291 -10.48 -25.67 -4.70
C GLN A 291 -11.69 -24.71 -4.70
N LEU A 292 -11.47 -23.40 -4.54
CA LEU A 292 -12.57 -22.42 -4.51
C LEU A 292 -13.36 -22.37 -5.81
N PHE A 293 -12.68 -22.47 -6.95
CA PHE A 293 -13.30 -22.50 -8.28
C PHE A 293 -13.71 -23.91 -8.73
N HIS A 294 -13.64 -24.91 -7.84
CA HIS A 294 -14.01 -26.31 -8.11
C HIS A 294 -13.24 -26.95 -9.28
N LEU A 295 -12.05 -26.44 -9.63
CA LEU A 295 -11.13 -27.09 -10.58
C LEU A 295 -10.54 -28.39 -10.00
N VAL A 296 -10.50 -28.45 -8.67
CA VAL A 296 -10.17 -29.60 -7.83
C VAL A 296 -11.29 -29.76 -6.80
N PRO A 297 -11.72 -30.99 -6.47
CA PRO A 297 -12.77 -31.21 -5.47
C PRO A 297 -12.48 -30.50 -4.15
N CYS A 298 -13.48 -29.76 -3.67
CA CYS A 298 -13.39 -28.90 -2.50
C CYS A 298 -14.31 -29.43 -1.40
N PRO A 299 -13.77 -29.94 -0.27
CA PRO A 299 -14.60 -30.35 0.83
C PRO A 299 -15.23 -29.13 1.53
N ARG A 300 -16.39 -29.33 2.16
CA ARG A 300 -17.10 -28.25 2.90
C ARG A 300 -16.21 -27.62 3.98
N HIS A 301 -15.45 -28.46 4.69
CA HIS A 301 -14.54 -28.03 5.75
C HIS A 301 -13.09 -28.35 5.35
N ARG A 302 -12.24 -27.31 5.34
CA ARG A 302 -10.82 -27.40 4.96
C ARG A 302 -9.86 -27.15 6.13
N LEU A 303 -10.40 -27.05 7.36
CA LEU A 303 -9.59 -26.86 8.57
C LEU A 303 -8.72 -28.09 8.88
N PRO A 304 -7.61 -27.90 9.61
CA PRO A 304 -6.78 -29.01 10.11
C PRO A 304 -7.58 -30.09 10.83
N LYS A 305 -7.12 -31.35 10.77
CA LYS A 305 -7.78 -32.47 11.42
C LYS A 305 -7.18 -32.71 12.81
N PHE A 306 -8.02 -32.73 13.84
CA PHE A 306 -7.58 -33.00 15.19
C PHE A 306 -7.30 -34.49 15.43
N ASN A 307 -6.17 -34.79 16.08
CA ASN A 307 -5.80 -36.12 16.56
C ASN A 307 -5.98 -36.18 18.10
N PRO A 308 -6.97 -36.94 18.60
CA PRO A 308 -7.26 -37.07 20.03
C PRO A 308 -6.13 -37.70 20.86
N GLU A 309 -5.34 -38.60 20.29
CA GLU A 309 -4.32 -39.38 21.00
C GLU A 309 -3.15 -38.49 21.43
N HIS A 310 -2.69 -37.64 20.52
CA HIS A 310 -1.55 -36.75 20.75
C HIS A 310 -1.97 -35.31 21.10
N ASN A 311 -3.26 -34.99 21.07
CA ASN A 311 -3.81 -33.65 21.31
C ASN A 311 -3.17 -32.58 20.40
N VAL A 312 -3.05 -32.90 19.12
CA VAL A 312 -2.48 -32.05 18.07
C VAL A 312 -3.40 -31.98 16.87
N VAL A 313 -3.26 -30.93 16.07
CA VAL A 313 -3.87 -30.82 14.75
C VAL A 313 -2.84 -31.21 13.68
N GLY A 314 -3.28 -32.04 12.74
CA GLY A 314 -2.52 -32.46 11.58
C GLY A 314 -3.17 -31.99 10.27
N MET A 315 -2.52 -32.29 9.15
CA MET A 315 -3.08 -31.97 7.84
C MET A 315 -4.43 -32.66 7.64
N SER A 316 -5.34 -31.93 7.01
CA SER A 316 -6.57 -32.43 6.43
C SER A 316 -6.37 -32.68 4.94
N PHE A 317 -7.10 -33.64 4.40
CA PHE A 317 -6.93 -34.10 3.03
C PHE A 317 -8.24 -34.02 2.24
N ALA A 318 -8.11 -33.81 0.93
CA ALA A 318 -9.18 -34.03 -0.04
C ALA A 318 -8.87 -35.32 -0.83
N GLU A 319 -9.82 -36.23 -0.87
CA GLU A 319 -9.74 -37.50 -1.59
C GLU A 319 -10.77 -37.50 -2.72
N PHE A 320 -10.32 -37.82 -3.93
CA PHE A 320 -11.17 -37.84 -5.11
C PHE A 320 -10.63 -38.79 -6.18
N ARG A 321 -11.49 -39.17 -7.12
CA ARG A 321 -11.10 -40.01 -8.26
C ARG A 321 -10.23 -39.21 -9.21
N LYS A 322 -9.20 -39.83 -9.79
CA LYS A 322 -8.28 -39.14 -10.72
C LYS A 322 -9.01 -38.53 -11.92
N THR A 323 -10.15 -39.09 -12.33
CA THR A 323 -11.01 -38.63 -13.42
C THR A 323 -11.84 -37.38 -13.11
N GLU A 324 -12.00 -37.02 -11.83
CA GLU A 324 -12.81 -35.86 -11.40
C GLU A 324 -12.08 -34.51 -11.51
N THR A 325 -10.79 -34.54 -11.85
CA THR A 325 -9.98 -33.32 -11.92
C THR A 325 -9.93 -32.73 -13.31
N GLU A 326 -10.22 -31.43 -13.42
CA GLU A 326 -10.12 -30.73 -14.69
C GLU A 326 -8.66 -30.57 -15.16
N ARG A 327 -8.47 -30.24 -16.44
CA ARG A 327 -7.14 -30.02 -17.02
C ARG A 327 -6.36 -28.92 -16.29
N LEU A 328 -7.03 -27.81 -15.99
CA LEU A 328 -6.46 -26.68 -15.25
C LEU A 328 -6.14 -27.04 -13.80
N GLY A 329 -7.03 -27.81 -13.14
CA GLY A 329 -6.79 -28.35 -11.80
C GLY A 329 -5.55 -29.24 -11.77
N ASN A 330 -5.42 -30.18 -12.71
CA ASN A 330 -4.24 -31.03 -12.84
C ASN A 330 -2.95 -30.26 -13.11
N LEU A 331 -2.99 -29.21 -13.93
CA LEU A 331 -1.85 -28.34 -14.17
C LEU A 331 -1.44 -27.62 -12.87
N ALA A 332 -2.39 -27.06 -12.14
CA ALA A 332 -2.14 -26.41 -10.86
C ALA A 332 -1.54 -27.38 -9.82
N LEU A 333 -2.08 -28.60 -9.71
CA LEU A 333 -1.56 -29.62 -8.80
C LEU A 333 -0.12 -30.03 -9.18
N LYS A 334 0.19 -30.21 -10.46
CA LYS A 334 1.56 -30.49 -10.92
C LYS A 334 2.52 -29.36 -10.59
N LEU A 335 2.11 -28.11 -10.79
CA LEU A 335 2.91 -26.93 -10.43
C LEU A 335 3.17 -26.87 -8.91
N PHE A 336 2.13 -27.05 -8.09
CA PHE A 336 2.28 -27.07 -6.64
C PHE A 336 3.14 -28.23 -6.15
N GLN A 337 3.08 -29.38 -6.82
CA GLN A 337 3.96 -30.51 -6.55
C GLN A 337 5.42 -30.18 -6.90
N ALA A 338 5.67 -29.56 -8.06
CA ALA A 338 7.02 -29.17 -8.49
C ALA A 338 7.67 -28.14 -7.55
N ILE A 339 6.87 -27.22 -6.98
CA ILE A 339 7.33 -26.21 -6.00
C ILE A 339 7.39 -26.79 -4.58
N GLY A 340 6.92 -28.02 -4.36
CA GLY A 340 6.92 -28.68 -3.04
C GLY A 340 5.84 -28.17 -2.08
N LEU A 341 4.79 -27.50 -2.59
CA LEU A 341 3.65 -27.02 -1.81
C LEU A 341 2.53 -28.06 -1.64
N LEU A 342 2.59 -29.17 -2.37
CA LEU A 342 1.56 -30.21 -2.37
C LEU A 342 2.09 -31.51 -1.77
N TYR A 343 1.36 -32.07 -0.82
CA TYR A 343 1.40 -33.49 -0.49
C TYR A 343 0.40 -34.22 -1.39
N ARG A 344 0.86 -35.25 -2.08
CA ARG A 344 0.04 -36.05 -3.00
C ARG A 344 0.37 -37.52 -2.83
N GLU A 345 -0.67 -38.33 -2.66
CA GLU A 345 -0.61 -39.77 -2.60
C GLU A 345 -1.62 -40.35 -3.60
N GLU A 346 -1.19 -41.28 -4.44
CA GLU A 346 -2.08 -42.03 -5.33
C GLU A 346 -2.30 -43.41 -4.74
N PHE A 347 -3.55 -43.85 -4.66
CA PHE A 347 -3.91 -45.15 -4.11
C PHE A 347 -5.07 -45.75 -4.90
N GLU A 348 -5.18 -47.07 -4.89
CA GLU A 348 -6.26 -47.78 -5.57
C GLU A 348 -7.35 -48.15 -4.55
N LYS A 349 -8.60 -47.85 -4.89
CA LYS A 349 -9.77 -48.18 -4.07
C LYS A 349 -10.90 -48.62 -4.99
N ASP A 350 -11.42 -49.81 -4.75
CA ASP A 350 -12.51 -50.42 -5.51
C ASP A 350 -12.21 -50.56 -7.02
N GLY A 351 -10.95 -50.82 -7.39
CA GLY A 351 -10.50 -50.95 -8.80
C GLY A 351 -10.35 -49.62 -9.54
N GLU A 352 -10.52 -48.49 -8.85
CA GLU A 352 -10.33 -47.14 -9.41
C GLU A 352 -9.11 -46.45 -8.79
N GLN A 353 -8.47 -45.57 -9.57
CA GLN A 353 -7.32 -44.78 -9.13
C GLN A 353 -7.80 -43.51 -8.41
N TRP A 354 -7.49 -43.42 -7.12
CA TRP A 354 -7.80 -42.29 -6.25
C TRP A 354 -6.56 -41.46 -5.97
N VAL A 355 -6.79 -40.17 -5.74
CA VAL A 355 -5.75 -39.21 -5.37
C VAL A 355 -6.14 -38.57 -4.04
N ARG A 356 -5.22 -38.61 -3.08
CA ARG A 356 -5.27 -37.87 -1.82
C ARG A 356 -4.31 -36.69 -1.91
N ILE A 357 -4.82 -35.49 -1.67
CA ILE A 357 -4.00 -34.28 -1.55
C ILE A 357 -4.23 -33.59 -0.21
N ASN A 358 -3.24 -32.84 0.30
CA ASN A 358 -3.52 -31.93 1.41
C ASN A 358 -4.51 -30.84 0.97
N ASN A 359 -5.39 -30.41 1.87
CA ASN A 359 -6.27 -29.27 1.58
C ASN A 359 -5.46 -28.02 1.28
N LEU A 360 -5.85 -27.29 0.23
CA LEU A 360 -5.10 -26.15 -0.30
C LEU A 360 -5.40 -24.90 0.52
N THR A 361 -4.83 -24.83 1.72
CA THR A 361 -4.91 -23.68 2.64
C THR A 361 -3.56 -23.48 3.32
N ILE A 362 -3.26 -22.24 3.72
CA ILE A 362 -1.99 -21.91 4.37
C ILE A 362 -1.81 -22.63 5.71
N LEU A 363 -2.90 -22.90 6.45
CA LEU A 363 -2.84 -23.64 7.71
C LEU A 363 -2.38 -25.10 7.49
N ASN A 364 -2.93 -25.78 6.48
CA ASN A 364 -2.48 -27.12 6.12
C ASN A 364 -1.06 -27.10 5.54
N LEU A 365 -0.67 -26.03 4.85
CA LEU A 365 0.68 -25.86 4.33
C LEU A 365 1.72 -25.70 5.45
N ILE A 366 1.41 -24.93 6.51
CA ILE A 366 2.26 -24.84 7.71
C ILE A 366 2.45 -26.22 8.33
N LEU A 367 1.37 -26.99 8.46
CA LEU A 367 1.42 -28.36 9.00
C LEU A 367 2.20 -29.33 8.08
N LYS A 368 2.19 -29.10 6.76
CA LYS A 368 3.01 -29.88 5.82
C LYS A 368 4.51 -29.68 6.07
N PHE A 369 4.94 -28.45 6.35
CA PHE A 369 6.36 -28.11 6.50
C PHE A 369 6.89 -28.31 7.93
N ILE A 370 6.08 -28.00 8.95
CA ILE A 370 6.51 -28.06 10.35
C ILE A 370 6.09 -29.38 11.01
N GLY A 371 5.04 -30.03 10.51
CA GLY A 371 4.45 -31.22 11.09
C GLY A 371 3.26 -30.93 12.03
N PRO A 372 2.64 -31.99 12.59
CA PRO A 372 1.53 -31.86 13.52
C PRO A 372 1.92 -31.10 14.79
N MET A 373 1.05 -30.20 15.24
CA MET A 373 1.30 -29.36 16.42
C MET A 373 0.01 -29.06 17.15
N ARG A 374 0.11 -28.53 18.37
CA ARG A 374 -1.08 -28.04 19.09
C ARG A 374 -1.74 -26.87 18.34
N GLU A 375 -3.05 -26.77 18.46
CA GLU A 375 -3.85 -25.75 17.79
C GLU A 375 -3.36 -24.31 18.10
N ASP A 376 -3.09 -24.00 19.37
CA ASP A 376 -2.56 -22.70 19.78
C ASP A 376 -1.20 -22.37 19.14
N LYS A 377 -0.36 -23.38 18.95
CA LYS A 377 0.95 -23.22 18.29
C LYS A 377 0.78 -22.97 16.80
N LEU A 378 -0.18 -23.63 16.14
CA LEU A 378 -0.50 -23.36 14.74
C LEU A 378 -0.99 -21.92 14.55
N THR A 379 -1.88 -21.44 15.42
CA THR A 379 -2.32 -20.04 15.41
C THR A 379 -1.12 -19.10 15.56
N TRP A 380 -0.24 -19.34 16.54
CA TRP A 380 0.99 -18.54 16.70
C TRP A 380 1.91 -18.57 15.49
N CYS A 381 2.13 -19.73 14.86
CA CYS A 381 2.95 -19.85 13.66
C CYS A 381 2.38 -19.01 12.51
N PHE A 382 1.06 -19.05 12.31
CA PHE A 382 0.41 -18.24 11.28
C PHE A 382 0.49 -16.74 11.60
N LEU A 383 0.22 -16.32 12.84
CA LEU A 383 0.36 -14.93 13.25
C LEU A 383 1.80 -14.43 13.15
N GLY A 384 2.79 -15.28 13.40
CA GLY A 384 4.20 -14.97 13.21
C GLY A 384 4.56 -14.72 11.74
N LEU A 385 3.95 -15.45 10.80
CA LEU A 385 4.09 -15.21 9.37
C LEU A 385 3.46 -13.87 8.93
N GLN A 386 2.44 -13.41 9.65
CA GLN A 386 1.76 -12.13 9.39
C GLN A 386 2.61 -10.91 9.77
N ILE A 387 3.54 -11.06 10.71
CA ILE A 387 4.42 -9.96 11.13
C ILE A 387 5.51 -9.82 10.05
N PRO A 388 5.54 -8.70 9.28
CA PRO A 388 6.57 -8.51 8.28
C PRO A 388 7.95 -8.50 8.96
N PRO A 389 8.96 -9.18 8.40
CA PRO A 389 10.30 -9.18 8.99
C PRO A 389 10.82 -7.75 9.04
N TYR A 390 11.00 -7.20 10.25
CA TYR A 390 11.65 -5.92 10.46
C TYR A 390 13.13 -6.06 10.09
N ARG A 391 13.47 -5.86 8.82
CA ARG A 391 14.83 -5.49 8.45
C ARG A 391 14.99 -4.01 8.75
N GLY A 392 15.44 -3.72 9.96
CA GLY A 392 15.95 -2.41 10.31
C GLY A 392 17.15 -2.11 9.42
N SER A 393 16.93 -1.34 8.36
CA SER A 393 17.99 -0.61 7.69
C SER A 393 18.38 0.52 8.64
N ALA A 394 19.19 0.22 9.66
CA ALA A 394 19.91 1.25 10.38
C ALA A 394 20.96 1.83 9.42
N PRO A 395 20.89 3.11 9.02
CA PRO A 395 22.03 3.74 8.42
C PRO A 395 23.05 3.93 9.54
N ASN A 396 24.11 3.12 9.54
CA ASN A 396 25.36 3.48 10.20
C ASN A 396 25.89 4.73 9.50
N GLN A 397 25.48 5.90 9.96
CA GLN A 397 26.21 7.14 9.76
C GLN A 397 26.49 7.71 11.15
N THR A 398 27.72 7.48 11.60
CA THR A 398 28.38 8.28 12.61
C THR A 398 28.26 9.75 12.23
N LEU A 399 27.40 10.49 12.95
CA LEU A 399 27.41 11.95 12.98
C LEU A 399 28.58 12.39 13.88
N PRO A 400 29.44 13.31 13.45
CA PRO A 400 30.30 14.03 14.37
C PRO A 400 29.46 15.10 15.11
N GLU A 401 29.74 15.22 16.40
CA GLU A 401 29.23 16.23 17.32
C GLU A 401 29.58 17.66 16.86
N GLY A 402 28.70 18.62 17.18
CA GLY A 402 29.05 20.03 17.28
C GLY A 402 28.08 20.99 16.61
N CYS A 403 27.18 21.60 17.39
CA CYS A 403 27.15 23.06 17.63
C CYS A 403 25.84 23.49 18.33
N TYR A 404 26.02 24.17 19.47
CA TYR A 404 25.02 24.81 20.32
C TYR A 404 24.75 26.28 19.90
N GLY A 405 23.54 26.77 20.22
CA GLY A 405 23.17 28.21 20.32
C GLY A 405 22.68 28.85 19.01
N THR A 406 21.69 29.75 18.93
CA THR A 406 20.98 30.63 19.87
C THR A 406 19.67 31.17 19.23
N GLU A 407 18.64 31.35 20.06
CA GLU A 407 17.42 32.20 20.08
C GLU A 407 16.98 33.20 18.94
N VAL A 408 15.68 33.04 18.52
CA VAL A 408 14.57 34.07 18.35
C VAL A 408 14.47 34.87 17.00
N PRO A 409 13.28 35.35 16.49
CA PRO A 409 12.04 34.68 16.01
C PRO A 409 11.51 35.18 14.60
N CYS A 410 10.36 34.64 14.14
CA CYS A 410 9.40 35.16 13.12
C CYS A 410 9.79 35.13 11.60
N PRO A 411 8.85 35.32 10.64
CA PRO A 411 7.51 34.74 10.40
C PRO A 411 7.38 34.14 8.95
N LEU A 412 6.24 33.51 8.61
CA LEU A 412 5.80 33.25 7.22
C LEU A 412 5.56 34.60 6.46
N PRO A 413 5.50 34.70 5.10
CA PRO A 413 5.00 33.68 4.17
C PRO A 413 5.75 33.47 2.83
N LEU A 414 5.66 32.22 2.35
CA LEU A 414 5.31 31.78 1.00
C LEU A 414 5.25 32.84 -0.14
N GLN A 415 6.39 33.33 -0.64
CA GLN A 415 6.43 34.07 -1.94
C GLN A 415 7.77 34.04 -2.69
N ILE A 416 8.79 33.29 -2.22
CA ILE A 416 10.18 33.43 -2.72
C ILE A 416 10.65 32.26 -3.63
N ALA A 417 9.90 31.16 -3.76
CA ALA A 417 10.36 30.01 -4.56
C ALA A 417 10.25 30.21 -6.09
N LEU A 418 9.44 31.16 -6.57
CA LEU A 418 9.27 31.41 -8.01
C LEU A 418 10.00 32.66 -8.53
N SER A 419 10.44 33.56 -7.65
CA SER A 419 11.19 34.77 -8.04
C SER A 419 12.69 34.52 -8.23
N ARG A 420 13.23 33.40 -7.75
CA ARG A 420 14.64 33.01 -7.92
C ARG A 420 14.97 32.36 -9.28
N LEU A 421 13.96 32.17 -10.14
CA LEU A 421 14.13 31.65 -11.51
C LEU A 421 14.24 32.76 -12.58
N SER A 422 14.22 34.05 -12.20
CA SER A 422 14.09 35.18 -13.13
C SER A 422 15.30 36.14 -13.20
N SER A 423 16.37 35.97 -12.42
CA SER A 423 17.48 36.93 -12.42
C SER A 423 18.65 36.51 -13.30
N SER A 424 18.52 36.70 -14.62
CA SER A 424 19.64 37.11 -15.49
C SER A 424 19.17 37.41 -16.93
N PRO A 425 19.15 38.68 -17.34
CA PRO A 425 19.33 39.05 -18.73
C PRO A 425 20.72 39.69 -18.87
N LEU A 426 21.72 38.97 -19.39
CA LEU A 426 22.94 39.61 -19.84
C LEU A 426 23.22 39.22 -21.29
N ARG A 427 22.76 40.12 -22.15
CA ARG A 427 23.28 40.42 -23.48
C ARG A 427 24.81 40.36 -23.45
N VAL A 428 25.40 39.52 -24.29
CA VAL A 428 26.83 39.59 -24.61
C VAL A 428 26.95 40.47 -25.85
N ASP A 429 27.15 41.78 -25.64
CA ASP A 429 27.88 42.59 -26.60
C ASP A 429 29.38 42.38 -26.37
N GLY A 430 30.10 42.18 -27.47
CA GLY A 430 31.52 41.87 -27.44
C GLY A 430 32.36 43.02 -26.91
N SER A 431 33.16 42.75 -25.88
CA SER A 431 34.49 43.32 -25.72
C SER A 431 35.21 42.61 -24.59
N SER A 432 36.39 42.11 -24.92
CA SER A 432 37.43 41.55 -24.07
C SER A 432 37.73 42.38 -22.83
N VAL A 433 37.65 41.77 -21.63
CA VAL A 433 38.54 42.10 -20.50
C VAL A 433 38.80 40.81 -19.71
N ALA A 434 40.06 40.38 -19.70
CA ALA A 434 40.58 39.27 -18.93
C ALA A 434 40.47 39.57 -17.41
N ALA A 435 40.07 38.56 -16.64
CA ALA A 435 40.27 38.54 -15.20
C ALA A 435 40.92 37.20 -14.82
N GLU A 436 42.24 37.27 -14.63
CA GLU A 436 43.07 36.23 -14.04
C GLU A 436 42.54 35.77 -12.68
N HIS A 437 42.36 34.46 -12.51
CA HIS A 437 42.27 33.84 -11.20
C HIS A 437 43.51 32.97 -10.94
N ARG A 438 44.22 33.36 -9.86
CA ARG A 438 45.42 32.73 -9.33
C ARG A 438 45.22 31.24 -9.09
N HIS A 439 46.18 30.47 -9.62
CA HIS A 439 46.51 29.12 -9.20
C HIS A 439 46.70 29.04 -7.68
N SER A 440 45.93 28.17 -7.04
CA SER A 440 46.33 27.52 -5.79
C SER A 440 46.50 26.04 -6.08
N ASP A 441 47.75 25.60 -6.14
CA ASP A 441 48.14 24.20 -6.27
C ASP A 441 47.54 23.36 -5.14
N ARG A 442 46.67 22.41 -5.52
CA ARG A 442 46.36 21.19 -4.76
C ARG A 442 46.39 20.01 -5.73
N PRO A 443 46.88 18.84 -5.31
CA PRO A 443 47.05 17.66 -6.18
C PRO A 443 45.68 17.10 -6.63
N PRO A 444 45.62 16.37 -7.76
CA PRO A 444 44.38 15.96 -8.38
C PRO A 444 43.73 14.88 -7.54
N SER A 445 42.69 15.24 -6.80
CA SER A 445 41.90 14.28 -6.03
C SER A 445 40.42 14.58 -6.16
N LEU A 446 39.74 13.64 -6.84
CA LEU A 446 38.30 13.54 -7.11
C LEU A 446 37.66 14.72 -7.85
N GLN A 447 37.68 14.67 -9.19
CA GLN A 447 36.64 15.32 -9.99
C GLN A 447 35.30 14.67 -9.62
N ALA A 448 34.37 15.46 -9.08
CA ALA A 448 33.00 15.00 -8.87
C ALA A 448 32.33 14.78 -10.24
N GLU A 449 31.78 13.58 -10.47
CA GLU A 449 30.98 13.28 -11.66
C GLU A 449 29.68 14.11 -11.62
N GLY A 450 29.53 15.07 -12.51
CA GLY A 450 28.30 15.86 -12.69
C GLY A 450 27.80 15.73 -14.12
N ILE A 451 26.48 15.77 -14.31
CA ILE A 451 25.87 15.60 -15.64
C ILE A 451 25.85 16.90 -16.44
N GLY A 452 25.68 16.80 -17.76
CA GLY A 452 25.50 17.93 -18.66
C GLY A 452 24.04 18.15 -19.03
N CYS A 453 23.57 19.40 -19.03
CA CYS A 453 22.17 19.72 -19.30
C CYS A 453 22.03 20.89 -20.26
N PHE A 454 20.89 20.94 -20.96
CA PHE A 454 20.46 22.16 -21.65
C PHE A 454 19.89 23.16 -20.63
N VAL A 455 20.39 24.40 -20.64
CA VAL A 455 19.99 25.50 -19.76
C VAL A 455 19.52 26.68 -20.61
N CYS A 456 18.21 26.90 -20.67
CA CYS A 456 17.60 27.95 -21.48
C CYS A 456 16.14 28.22 -21.08
N SER A 457 15.61 29.35 -21.54
CA SER A 457 14.18 29.68 -21.45
C SER A 457 13.65 30.17 -22.80
N SER A 458 12.43 29.81 -23.12
CA SER A 458 11.69 30.29 -24.30
C SER A 458 10.24 30.58 -23.89
N PHE A 459 9.79 31.78 -24.20
CA PHE A 459 8.39 32.20 -24.09
C PHE A 459 7.86 32.53 -25.49
N ASN A 460 6.68 32.02 -25.84
CA ASN A 460 6.03 32.22 -27.13
C ASN A 460 6.94 31.96 -28.34
N GLY A 461 7.84 30.96 -28.22
CA GLY A 461 8.79 30.61 -29.29
C GLY A 461 9.97 31.57 -29.46
N SER A 462 10.25 32.45 -28.49
CA SER A 462 11.39 33.38 -28.51
C SER A 462 12.77 32.71 -28.68
N ASN A 463 12.91 31.43 -28.32
CA ASN A 463 14.15 30.68 -28.49
C ASN A 463 13.85 29.27 -29.06
N PRO A 464 13.81 29.12 -30.39
CA PRO A 464 13.51 27.84 -31.04
C PRO A 464 14.46 26.70 -30.64
N LEU A 465 15.73 27.01 -30.34
CA LEU A 465 16.73 26.03 -29.91
C LEU A 465 16.45 25.48 -28.50
N CYS A 466 15.72 26.24 -27.67
CA CYS A 466 15.26 25.76 -26.35
C CYS A 466 13.99 24.90 -26.45
N GLU A 467 13.18 25.14 -27.49
CA GLU A 467 11.96 24.38 -27.79
C GLU A 467 12.28 23.01 -28.42
N ASP A 468 13.37 22.91 -29.21
CA ASP A 468 13.73 21.72 -29.97
C ASP A 468 14.09 20.49 -29.10
N THR A 469 13.56 19.33 -29.47
CA THR A 469 13.80 18.03 -28.82
C THR A 469 15.09 17.33 -29.26
N PHE A 470 15.79 17.81 -30.30
CA PHE A 470 16.93 17.10 -30.86
C PHE A 470 18.06 18.04 -31.31
N ASN A 471 19.17 18.05 -30.56
CA ASN A 471 20.48 18.37 -31.16
C ASN A 471 21.40 17.18 -30.89
N SER A 472 21.49 16.26 -31.86
CA SER A 472 22.17 14.97 -31.74
C SER A 472 23.67 15.01 -32.06
N THR A 473 24.28 16.19 -32.18
CA THR A 473 25.71 16.31 -32.48
C THR A 473 26.55 16.43 -31.19
N ILE A 474 26.47 15.43 -30.32
CA ILE A 474 27.43 15.25 -29.22
C ILE A 474 28.40 14.16 -29.65
N ASP A 475 29.49 14.56 -30.30
CA ASP A 475 30.63 13.66 -30.51
C ASP A 475 31.43 13.60 -29.21
N GLN A 476 31.46 12.43 -28.58
CA GLN A 476 32.03 12.21 -27.23
C GLN A 476 33.57 12.22 -27.22
N THR A 477 34.23 12.56 -28.33
CA THR A 477 35.68 12.43 -28.48
C THR A 477 36.48 13.71 -28.21
N THR A 478 35.85 14.88 -28.02
CA THR A 478 36.55 16.16 -27.77
C THR A 478 36.20 16.76 -26.42
N ARG A 479 36.85 16.28 -25.35
CA ARG A 479 36.79 16.85 -23.98
C ARG A 479 37.48 18.22 -23.81
N SER A 480 37.87 18.88 -24.89
CA SER A 480 38.68 20.09 -24.82
C SER A 480 38.40 21.03 -26.00
N SER A 481 37.25 21.72 -25.97
CA SER A 481 37.11 23.08 -26.49
C SER A 481 35.69 23.59 -26.25
N ALA A 482 35.61 24.72 -25.55
CA ALA A 482 34.39 25.45 -25.23
C ALA A 482 33.80 26.17 -26.46
N ALA A 483 33.36 25.42 -27.47
CA ALA A 483 32.72 25.94 -28.67
C ALA A 483 31.35 25.29 -28.92
N GLY A 484 30.36 25.71 -28.13
CA GLY A 484 29.08 26.22 -28.66
C GLY A 484 28.07 25.25 -29.28
N ILE A 485 27.53 24.32 -28.50
CA ILE A 485 26.10 23.97 -28.65
C ILE A 485 25.33 24.99 -27.81
N ALA A 486 24.57 25.87 -28.47
CA ALA A 486 23.79 26.89 -27.77
C ALA A 486 22.96 26.23 -26.66
N ASN A 487 23.15 26.70 -25.42
CA ASN A 487 22.46 26.27 -24.22
C ASN A 487 22.89 24.94 -23.58
N TYR A 488 23.92 24.21 -24.04
CA TYR A 488 24.39 22.99 -23.33
C TYR A 488 25.54 23.31 -22.35
N GLN A 489 25.43 22.87 -21.09
CA GLN A 489 26.43 23.10 -20.03
C GLN A 489 26.91 21.77 -19.43
N PHE A 490 28.23 21.54 -19.39
CA PHE A 490 28.86 20.37 -18.76
C PHE A 490 30.18 20.75 -18.05
N PRO A 491 30.42 20.30 -16.80
CA PRO A 491 29.41 19.78 -15.87
C PRO A 491 28.41 20.90 -15.57
N CYS A 492 27.13 20.56 -15.43
CA CYS A 492 26.17 21.56 -15.03
C CYS A 492 26.17 21.77 -13.51
N TRP A 493 25.86 23.00 -13.07
CA TRP A 493 25.94 23.39 -11.67
C TRP A 493 24.59 23.91 -11.18
N SER A 494 24.21 23.51 -9.97
CA SER A 494 22.98 23.98 -9.32
C SER A 494 23.21 24.30 -7.84
N PHE A 495 22.35 25.13 -7.27
CA PHE A 495 22.41 25.48 -5.85
C PHE A 495 21.87 24.35 -5.00
N LYS A 496 22.52 24.08 -3.86
CA LYS A 496 22.00 23.18 -2.83
C LYS A 496 21.40 23.98 -1.69
N LYS A 497 20.18 23.65 -1.29
CA LYS A 497 19.50 24.34 -0.19
C LYS A 497 20.32 24.23 1.11
N ASN A 498 20.43 25.34 1.84
CA ASN A 498 21.19 25.47 3.08
C ASN A 498 22.70 25.19 2.94
N ARG A 499 23.27 25.33 1.74
CA ARG A 499 24.73 25.33 1.52
C ARG A 499 25.14 26.52 0.67
N GLU A 500 26.28 27.12 1.01
CA GLU A 500 26.89 28.16 0.20
C GLU A 500 27.75 27.52 -0.90
N GLY A 501 27.64 28.04 -2.12
CA GLY A 501 28.36 27.56 -3.30
C GLY A 501 27.51 26.77 -4.30
N LEU A 502 28.12 26.50 -5.46
CA LEU A 502 27.53 25.72 -6.55
C LEU A 502 27.98 24.26 -6.44
N PHE A 503 27.06 23.33 -6.72
CA PHE A 503 27.32 21.89 -6.67
C PHE A 503 27.06 21.26 -8.04
N PRO A 504 27.79 20.19 -8.42
CA PRO A 504 27.59 19.52 -9.69
C PRO A 504 26.19 18.90 -9.72
N ALA A 505 25.38 19.29 -10.70
CA ALA A 505 24.01 18.81 -10.87
C ALA A 505 24.00 17.31 -11.19
N ASP A 506 22.97 16.62 -10.70
CA ASP A 506 22.71 15.20 -10.95
C ASP A 506 21.43 14.97 -11.78
N HIS A 507 20.64 16.02 -12.04
CA HIS A 507 19.44 15.95 -12.86
C HIS A 507 19.27 17.18 -13.77
N CYS A 508 18.65 16.97 -14.93
CA CYS A 508 18.16 18.02 -15.80
C CYS A 508 16.64 18.16 -15.65
N ILE A 509 16.13 19.38 -15.60
CA ILE A 509 14.68 19.68 -15.56
C ILE A 509 14.26 20.37 -16.86
N LYS A 510 13.11 19.95 -17.40
CA LYS A 510 12.37 20.64 -18.46
C LYS A 510 10.95 20.95 -18.00
N VAL A 511 10.59 22.23 -17.96
CA VAL A 511 9.24 22.72 -17.73
C VAL A 511 8.65 23.14 -19.07
N SER A 512 7.45 22.70 -19.40
CA SER A 512 6.74 23.11 -20.61
C SER A 512 5.25 23.28 -20.35
N GLY A 513 4.64 24.38 -20.78
CA GLY A 513 3.21 24.62 -20.59
C GLY A 513 2.67 25.78 -21.42
N TYR A 514 1.35 25.98 -21.36
CA TYR A 514 0.64 27.10 -21.97
C TYR A 514 -0.19 27.86 -20.93
N ARG A 515 -0.44 29.15 -21.16
CA ARG A 515 -1.20 29.98 -20.22
C ARG A 515 -2.67 29.54 -20.18
N THR A 516 -3.25 29.44 -18.99
CA THR A 516 -4.60 28.87 -18.79
C THR A 516 -5.71 29.77 -19.34
N ASP A 517 -5.46 31.07 -19.44
CA ASP A 517 -6.33 32.12 -20.01
C ASP A 517 -6.15 32.34 -21.52
N ASP A 518 -4.95 32.10 -22.07
CA ASP A 518 -4.69 32.11 -23.52
C ASP A 518 -3.72 30.98 -23.92
N SER A 519 -4.27 29.97 -24.60
CA SER A 519 -3.53 28.79 -25.05
C SER A 519 -2.50 29.08 -26.16
N ARG A 520 -2.48 30.30 -26.73
CA ARG A 520 -1.44 30.72 -27.69
C ARG A 520 -0.15 31.15 -27.01
N GLU A 521 -0.19 31.42 -25.71
CA GLU A 521 1.01 31.77 -24.96
C GLU A 521 1.66 30.51 -24.36
N THR A 522 2.89 30.21 -24.78
CA THR A 522 3.64 29.02 -24.40
C THR A 522 4.92 29.36 -23.63
N MET A 523 5.37 28.43 -22.80
CA MET A 523 6.59 28.57 -22.03
C MET A 523 7.34 27.24 -21.99
N VAL A 524 8.65 27.29 -22.25
CA VAL A 524 9.61 26.21 -22.01
C VAL A 524 10.81 26.71 -21.23
N ILE A 525 11.18 26.02 -20.15
CA ILE A 525 12.36 26.31 -19.33
C ILE A 525 13.14 25.01 -19.16
N ARG A 526 14.43 25.02 -19.48
CA ARG A 526 15.37 23.93 -19.19
C ARG A 526 16.43 24.42 -18.22
N THR A 527 16.72 23.64 -17.19
CA THR A 527 17.69 24.02 -16.17
C THR A 527 18.31 22.81 -15.50
N CYS A 528 19.38 23.05 -14.73
CA CYS A 528 20.09 22.05 -13.98
C CYS A 528 19.59 22.01 -12.55
N ALA A 529 19.44 20.80 -12.04
CA ALA A 529 18.91 20.58 -10.72
C ALA A 529 19.72 19.55 -9.97
N LEU A 530 19.72 19.72 -8.66
CA LEU A 530 20.41 18.85 -7.75
C LEU A 530 19.39 18.22 -6.81
N ASP A 531 19.40 16.89 -6.71
CA ASP A 531 18.75 16.22 -5.60
C ASP A 531 19.51 16.56 -4.31
N SER A 532 18.91 17.46 -3.53
CA SER A 532 19.51 17.91 -2.27
C SER A 532 19.51 16.81 -1.20
N GLY A 533 18.82 15.68 -1.41
CA GLY A 533 18.61 14.62 -0.44
C GLY A 533 17.58 14.98 0.63
N THR A 534 17.05 16.20 0.58
CA THR A 534 16.09 16.80 1.51
C THR A 534 14.71 16.80 0.87
N LEU A 535 13.65 16.55 1.62
CA LEU A 535 12.28 16.44 1.07
C LEU A 535 11.59 17.81 0.89
N THR A 536 12.33 18.80 0.40
CA THR A 536 11.77 20.11 0.07
C THR A 536 11.13 20.10 -1.32
N ALA A 537 10.16 20.99 -1.57
CA ALA A 537 9.49 21.12 -2.88
C ALA A 537 10.48 21.15 -4.07
N ASP A 538 11.64 21.79 -3.87
CA ASP A 538 12.72 21.90 -4.83
C ASP A 538 13.30 20.52 -5.26
N THR A 539 13.22 19.51 -4.39
CA THR A 539 13.74 18.15 -4.61
C THR A 539 12.66 17.19 -5.14
N GLU A 540 11.40 17.39 -4.78
CA GLU A 540 10.25 16.68 -5.37
C GLU A 540 10.13 16.97 -6.88
N ILE A 541 10.36 18.23 -7.27
CA ILE A 541 10.39 18.65 -8.68
C ILE A 541 11.49 17.91 -9.46
N VAL A 542 12.61 17.57 -8.81
CA VAL A 542 13.73 16.82 -9.39
C VAL A 542 13.42 15.32 -9.51
N ARG A 543 12.75 14.74 -8.51
CA ARG A 543 12.51 13.29 -8.43
C ARG A 543 11.31 12.81 -9.22
N ILE A 544 10.33 13.69 -9.48
CA ILE A 544 9.04 13.30 -10.05
C ILE A 544 8.60 14.25 -11.17
N SER A 545 8.55 13.73 -12.39
CA SER A 545 7.84 14.38 -13.49
C SER A 545 6.35 14.42 -13.20
N HIS A 546 5.74 15.60 -13.21
CA HIS A 546 4.33 15.81 -12.92
C HIS A 546 3.72 16.85 -13.89
N CYS A 547 2.43 16.70 -14.18
CA CYS A 547 1.67 17.63 -15.02
C CYS A 547 0.48 18.18 -14.25
N GLY A 548 0.17 19.45 -14.44
CA GLY A 548 -0.91 20.12 -13.74
C GLY A 548 -0.91 21.62 -14.00
N HIS A 549 -1.61 22.34 -13.13
CA HIS A 549 -1.61 23.80 -13.14
C HIS A 549 -0.54 24.34 -12.20
N PHE A 550 0.25 25.28 -12.66
CA PHE A 550 1.25 25.98 -11.86
C PHE A 550 1.26 27.47 -12.19
N LYS A 551 1.70 28.29 -11.24
CA LYS A 551 1.75 29.75 -11.42
C LYS A 551 3.18 30.19 -11.72
N TYR A 552 3.38 31.00 -12.74
CA TYR A 552 4.68 31.56 -13.10
C TYR A 552 4.52 33.03 -13.48
N ASN A 553 5.35 33.91 -12.91
CA ASN A 553 5.29 35.37 -13.10
C ASN A 553 3.88 35.99 -12.99
N GLY A 554 3.07 35.52 -12.03
CA GLY A 554 1.73 36.05 -11.79
C GLY A 554 0.62 35.41 -12.64
N HIS A 555 0.96 34.68 -13.69
CA HIS A 555 0.01 34.00 -14.58
C HIS A 555 -0.10 32.50 -14.27
N GLN A 556 -1.28 31.91 -14.52
CA GLN A 556 -1.50 30.48 -14.36
C GLN A 556 -1.21 29.77 -15.68
N TYR A 557 -0.38 28.73 -15.62
CA TYR A 557 0.01 27.88 -16.74
C TYR A 557 -0.48 26.46 -16.50
N THR A 558 -0.85 25.77 -17.57
CA THR A 558 -1.15 24.35 -17.60
C THR A 558 -0.02 23.64 -18.36
N GLY A 559 0.66 22.70 -17.73
CA GLY A 559 1.83 22.07 -18.35
C GLY A 559 2.44 20.94 -17.53
N CYS A 560 3.66 20.54 -17.90
CA CYS A 560 4.40 19.46 -17.29
C CYS A 560 5.80 19.91 -16.87
N VAL A 561 6.27 19.36 -15.76
CA VAL A 561 7.68 19.35 -15.37
C VAL A 561 8.22 17.94 -15.58
N GLN A 562 9.34 17.82 -16.27
CA GLN A 562 10.02 16.57 -16.59
C GLN A 562 11.43 16.61 -16.02
N SER A 563 11.86 15.53 -15.38
CA SER A 563 13.24 15.36 -14.91
C SER A 563 13.88 14.09 -15.46
N CYS A 564 15.20 14.13 -15.69
CA CYS A 564 16.00 12.92 -15.81
C CYS A 564 17.46 13.10 -15.34
N ASP A 565 18.14 11.98 -15.22
CA ASP A 565 19.43 11.75 -14.56
C ASP A 565 20.57 11.41 -15.54
N SER A 566 20.41 11.73 -16.83
CA SER A 566 21.40 11.44 -17.88
C SER A 566 21.75 12.69 -18.71
N ASP A 567 22.99 12.77 -19.19
CA ASP A 567 23.50 13.87 -20.03
C ASP A 567 22.54 14.24 -21.18
N GLY A 568 22.19 15.52 -21.26
CA GLY A 568 21.37 16.10 -22.32
C GLY A 568 19.88 15.70 -22.31
N CYS A 569 19.49 14.70 -21.53
CA CYS A 569 18.12 14.28 -21.26
C CYS A 569 17.21 14.13 -22.51
N ASN A 570 17.78 13.73 -23.65
CA ASN A 570 17.05 13.41 -24.87
C ASN A 570 17.05 11.90 -25.06
N SER A 571 15.87 11.29 -25.15
CA SER A 571 15.69 9.84 -25.22
C SER A 571 16.64 9.17 -26.24
N ALA A 572 17.47 8.22 -25.79
CA ALA A 572 18.11 7.25 -26.67
C ALA A 572 17.20 6.02 -26.83
N PRO A 573 17.12 5.39 -28.01
CA PRO A 573 16.50 4.07 -28.11
C PRO A 573 17.38 3.06 -27.35
N PRO A 574 16.78 2.08 -26.63
CA PRO A 574 17.56 1.14 -25.84
C PRO A 574 18.37 0.22 -26.76
N SER A 575 19.69 0.19 -26.58
CA SER A 575 20.54 -0.87 -27.10
C SER A 575 20.11 -2.20 -26.50
N ALA A 576 19.67 -3.12 -27.35
CA ALA A 576 19.21 -4.45 -27.00
C ALA A 576 20.38 -5.35 -26.58
N THR A 577 20.88 -5.22 -25.35
CA THR A 577 21.97 -6.10 -24.88
C THR A 577 22.01 -6.39 -23.38
N LEU A 578 20.85 -6.48 -22.72
CA LEU A 578 20.81 -6.92 -21.31
C LEU A 578 19.82 -8.05 -21.01
N LEU A 579 19.18 -8.63 -22.03
CA LEU A 579 18.22 -9.73 -21.86
C LEU A 579 18.88 -11.13 -21.77
N LEU A 580 20.17 -11.27 -22.10
CA LEU A 580 20.83 -12.58 -22.14
C LEU A 580 21.52 -13.00 -20.83
N LEU A 581 21.82 -12.10 -19.90
CA LEU A 581 22.60 -12.44 -18.69
C LEU A 581 21.76 -13.01 -17.53
N PHE A 582 20.44 -12.80 -17.53
CA PHE A 582 19.55 -13.39 -16.53
C PHE A 582 19.08 -14.81 -16.86
N ILE A 583 19.11 -15.21 -18.14
CA ILE A 583 18.68 -16.56 -18.54
C ILE A 583 19.80 -17.57 -18.32
N VAL A 584 21.07 -17.19 -18.49
CA VAL A 584 22.21 -18.11 -18.34
C VAL A 584 22.56 -18.38 -16.86
N SER A 585 22.31 -17.43 -15.95
CA SER A 585 22.56 -17.62 -14.51
C SER A 585 21.48 -18.46 -13.80
N ALA A 586 20.25 -18.48 -14.31
CA ALA A 586 19.18 -19.33 -13.79
C ALA A 586 19.32 -20.81 -14.24
N LEU A 587 19.94 -21.07 -15.40
CA LEU A 587 20.14 -22.42 -15.93
C LEU A 587 21.37 -23.14 -15.37
N SER A 588 22.39 -22.43 -14.90
CA SER A 588 23.59 -23.05 -14.30
C SER A 588 23.38 -23.52 -12.84
N ALA A 589 22.38 -22.99 -12.15
CA ALA A 589 21.99 -23.47 -10.81
C ALA A 589 21.16 -24.78 -10.84
N LEU A 590 20.75 -25.25 -12.02
CA LEU A 590 19.91 -26.45 -12.23
C LEU A 590 20.69 -27.70 -12.65
N GLN A 591 22.03 -27.66 -12.65
CA GLN A 591 22.89 -28.83 -12.95
C GLN A 591 23.71 -29.36 -11.77
N ARG A 592 23.46 -28.85 -10.55
CA ARG A 592 23.95 -29.47 -9.31
C ARG A 592 22.88 -29.37 -8.23
N ILE A 593 21.94 -30.32 -8.25
CA ILE A 593 21.27 -30.99 -7.11
C ILE A 593 20.46 -32.14 -7.71
#